data_AF-A0A0V0SPD6-F1
#
_entry.id   AF-A0A0V0SPD6-F1
#
_cell.length_a   1.000
_cell.length_b   1.000
_cell.length_c   1.000
_cell.angle_alpha   90.00
_cell.angle_beta   90.00
_cell.angle_gamma   90.00
#
_symmetry.space_group_name_H-M   'P 1'
#
loop_
_entity.id
_entity.type
_entity.pdbx_description
1 polymer ?
#
loop_
_entity_poly.entity_id
_entity_poly.type
_entity_poly.pdbx_seq_one_letter_code
_entity_poly.pdbx_strand_id
1 'polypeptide(L)' 'MICAENGMKRTVNCILDSGAQRSFVKREVVESLGFNGPKEHITISGFNQRNEHRKLMRVEL' A
#
# COMPACT_ATOMS: atom_id res chain seq x y z
N MET A 1 -9.28 -9.16 0.43
CA MET A 1 -8.33 -10.13 -0.16
C MET A 1 -7.50 -9.38 -1.18
N ILE A 2 -6.18 -9.58 -1.19
CA ILE A 2 -5.28 -9.04 -2.21
C ILE A 2 -4.84 -10.21 -3.08
N CYS A 3 -4.95 -10.05 -4.39
CA CYS A 3 -4.56 -11.04 -5.39
C CYS A 3 -3.41 -10.46 -6.22
N ALA A 4 -2.34 -11.23 -6.39
CA ALA A 4 -1.24 -10.90 -7.28
C ALA A 4 -1.45 -11.61 -8.63
N GLU A 5 -0.89 -11.03 -9.69
CA GLU A 5 -0.98 -11.58 -11.06
C GLU A 5 -0.38 -13.00 -11.18
N ASN A 6 0.59 -13.33 -10.33
CA ASN A 6 1.18 -14.67 -10.24
C ASN A 6 0.25 -15.72 -9.58
N GLY A 7 -1.00 -15.38 -9.28
CA GLY A 7 -1.99 -16.25 -8.66
C GLY A 7 -1.89 -16.36 -7.14
N MET A 8 -0.87 -15.74 -6.52
CA MET A 8 -0.80 -15.67 -5.05
C MET A 8 -1.88 -14.76 -4.50
N LYS A 9 -2.44 -15.15 -3.36
CA LYS A 9 -3.50 -14.39 -2.68
C LYS A 9 -3.28 -14.36 -1.19
N ARG A 10 -3.64 -13.24 -0.57
CA ARG A 10 -3.59 -13.08 0.89
C ARG A 10 -4.85 -12.40 1.41
N THR A 11 -5.46 -13.00 2.42
CA THR A 11 -6.50 -12.35 3.21
C THR A 11 -5.83 -11.42 4.20
N VAL A 12 -6.30 -10.18 4.27
CA VAL A 12 -5.80 -9.14 5.17
C VAL A 12 -6.98 -8.47 5.84
N ASN A 13 -6.79 -8.04 7.08
CA ASN A 13 -7.69 -7.09 7.71
C ASN A 13 -7.36 -5.70 7.17
N CYS A 14 -8.39 -4.94 6.82
CA CYS A 14 -8.25 -3.58 6.31
C CYS A 14 -9.13 -2.61 7.10
N ILE A 15 -8.75 -1.34 7.07
CA ILE A 15 -9.59 -0.22 7.48
C ILE A 15 -10.16 0.37 6.20
N LEU A 16 -11.48 0.53 6.14
CA LEU A 16 -12.11 1.27 5.06
C LEU A 16 -12.03 2.76 5.39
N ASP A 17 -11.12 3.46 4.73
CA ASP A 17 -10.92 4.90 4.90
C ASP A 17 -11.29 5.62 3.59
N SER A 18 -12.53 6.08 3.52
CA SER A 18 -13.02 6.85 2.36
C SER A 18 -12.39 8.24 2.25
N GLY A 19 -11.70 8.72 3.29
CA GLY A 19 -10.97 9.99 3.25
C GLY A 19 -9.60 9.85 2.60
N ALA A 20 -9.08 8.63 2.45
CA ALA A 20 -7.79 8.40 1.81
C ALA A 20 -7.90 8.48 0.28
N GLN A 21 -7.00 9.25 -0.34
CA GLN A 21 -6.94 9.36 -1.81
C GLN A 21 -6.42 8.09 -2.49
N ARG A 22 -5.67 7.26 -1.75
CA ARG A 22 -5.09 5.99 -2.20
C ARG A 22 -5.15 4.97 -1.09
N SER A 23 -5.23 3.70 -1.46
CA SER A 23 -5.06 2.59 -0.50
C SER A 23 -3.58 2.37 -0.18
N PHE A 24 -3.29 2.08 1.09
CA PHE A 24 -1.93 1.73 1.53
C PHE A 24 -1.91 0.31 2.08
N VAL A 25 -0.91 -0.46 1.67
CA VAL A 25 -0.71 -1.85 2.08
C VAL A 25 0.59 -1.95 2.87
N LYS A 26 0.58 -2.71 3.97
CA LYS A 26 1.80 -2.96 4.75
C LYS A 26 2.84 -3.66 3.89
N ARG A 27 4.12 -3.26 4.05
CA ARG A 27 5.25 -3.84 3.31
C ARG A 27 5.31 -5.36 3.41
N GLU A 28 5.07 -5.94 4.59
CA GLU A 28 5.08 -7.40 4.80
C GLU A 28 4.06 -8.18 3.94
N VAL A 29 2.95 -7.53 3.56
CA VAL A 29 1.94 -8.12 2.68
C VAL A 29 2.42 -8.08 1.23
N VAL A 30 2.99 -6.95 0.83
CA VAL A 30 3.58 -6.75 -0.51
C VAL A 30 4.70 -7.75 -0.76
N GLU A 31 5.63 -7.88 0.20
CA GLU A 31 6.76 -8.82 0.13
C GLU A 31 6.28 -10.28 0.05
N SER A 32 5.27 -10.66 0.85
CA SER A 32 4.73 -12.04 0.81
C SER A 32 4.05 -12.42 -0.50
N LEU A 33 3.56 -11.44 -1.26
CA LEU A 33 2.89 -11.63 -2.54
C LEU A 33 3.82 -11.44 -3.73
N GLY A 34 5.11 -11.17 -3.47
CA GLY A 34 6.12 -10.99 -4.52
C GLY A 34 5.85 -9.78 -5.42
N PHE A 35 5.08 -8.80 -4.95
CA PHE A 35 4.85 -7.59 -5.70
C PHE A 35 6.14 -6.78 -5.83
N ASN A 36 6.33 -6.21 -7.01
CA ASN A 36 7.41 -5.28 -7.28
C ASN A 36 6.89 -4.18 -8.20
N GLY A 37 7.45 -2.98 -8.09
CA GLY A 37 6.98 -1.84 -8.85
C GLY A 37 7.88 -0.63 -8.70
N PRO A 38 7.64 0.43 -9.50
CA PRO A 38 8.40 1.66 -9.40
C PRO A 38 8.22 2.30 -8.03
N LYS A 39 9.29 2.94 -7.54
CA LYS A 39 9.22 3.74 -6.31
C LYS A 39 8.79 5.17 -6.64
N GLU A 40 7.71 5.61 -6.01
CA GLU A 40 7.16 6.95 -6.14
C GLU A 40 7.44 7.79 -4.88
N HIS A 41 7.71 9.08 -5.08
CA HIS A 41 7.75 10.04 -3.97
C HIS A 41 6.34 10.55 -3.72
N ILE A 42 5.86 10.38 -2.50
CA ILE A 42 4.55 10.86 -2.07
C ILE A 42 4.67 11.60 -0.75
N THR A 43 3.72 12.50 -0.50
CA THR A 43 3.54 13.11 0.81
C THR A 43 2.34 12.44 1.47
N ILE A 44 2.52 11.92 2.68
CA ILE A 44 1.43 11.36 3.48
C ILE A 44 1.13 12.36 4.60
N SER A 45 -0.12 12.81 4.65
CA SER A 45 -0.67 13.60 5.74
C SER A 45 -1.68 12.73 6.50
N GLY A 46 -1.59 12.77 7.83
CA GLY A 46 -2.49 12.05 8.73
C GLY A 46 -2.98 12.98 9.84
N PHE A 47 -4.07 12.60 10.50
CA PHE A 47 -4.61 13.38 11.61
C PHE A 47 -3.55 13.55 12.72
N ASN A 48 -3.25 14.79 13.10
CA ASN A 48 -2.22 15.15 14.08
C ASN A 48 -0.81 14.59 13.76
N GLN A 49 -0.52 14.28 12.50
CA GLN A 49 0.82 13.88 12.05
C GLN A 49 1.46 15.00 11.25
N ARG A 50 2.78 15.14 11.36
CA ARG A 50 3.52 16.00 10.43
C ARG A 50 3.45 15.37 9.04
N ASN A 51 3.39 16.22 8.01
CA ASN A 51 3.49 15.76 6.64
C ASN A 51 4.83 15.05 6.45
N GLU A 52 4.77 13.80 6.00
CA GLU A 52 5.97 13.00 5.76
C GLU A 52 6.14 12.75 4.26
N HIS A 53 7.28 13.17 3.73
CA HIS A 53 7.71 12.77 2.40
C HIS A 53 8.27 11.36 2.46
N ARG A 54 7.59 10.43 1.80
CA ARG A 54 7.97 9.02 1.77
C ARG A 54 8.16 8.54 0.34
N LYS A 55 9.13 7.64 0.16
CA LYS A 55 9.33 6.91 -1.09
C LYS A 55 8.68 5.53 -0.94
N LEU A 56 7.51 5.34 -1.56
CA LEU A 56 6.76 4.08 -1.50
C LEU A 56 6.78 3.35 -2.84
N MET A 57 6.57 2.04 -2.82
CA MET A 57 6.39 1.25 -4.03
C MET A 57 4.94 1.40 -4.51
N ARG A 58 4.75 1.72 -5.79
CA ARG A 58 3.43 1.60 -6.42
C ARG A 58 3.18 0.13 -6.74
N VAL A 59 2.04 -0.38 -6.31
CA VAL A 59 1.54 -1.72 -6.62
C VAL A 59 0.24 -1.54 -7.38
N GLU A 60 0.11 -2.22 -8.50
CA GLU A 60 -1.13 -2.33 -9.27
C GLU A 60 -1.72 -3.72 -8.98
N LEU A 61 -3.03 -3.75 -8.70
CA LEU A 61 -3.79 -4.94 -8.29
C LEU A 61 -4.73 -5.37 -9.40
#